data_AF-A0A8H6K012-F1
#
_entry.id   AF-A0A8H6K012-F1
#
_cell.length_a   1.000
_cell.length_b   1.000
_cell.length_c   1.000
_cell.angle_alpha   90.00
_cell.angle_beta   90.00
_cell.angle_gamma   90.00
#
_symmetry.space_group_name_H-M   'P 1'
#
loop_
_entity.id
_entity.type
_entity.pdbx_description
1 polymer ?
#
loop_
_entity_poly.entity_id
_entity_poly.type
_entity_poly.pdbx_seq_one_letter_code
_entity_poly.pdbx_strand_id
1 'polypeptide(L)'
;MAGIKRVRIVFAVVVAFTVIVIFKSGKANTSSQAAQWTDNVAQDHPPTEGVIDEKTAPDHVEIPIVDNNFNADLPPQQVQLVSDAHKLATADDFIPHFAAVINEKGISQSEARATCTWPADTYVDFQFADSLDWVVEDRPVLEIELRRREWHDFVKGGMIPYASVKERFSGRGIVIVAGNADTIMRVKVILRQLKKLGSTMPIEIHFWDDEMDIIAMAELNELYHPIYYNDLSKEHNIVHVKKDGIFGINYQLKTAALLNARWAEPLLLDSDNIPILDPATLYDSAQYLEYRTVFWPDIARTRPRNPAWGIFNTPCRMAEYEQESGQLLVDKMRFWYHLQLASWLNNEQGAYYADFLLGDKDTFRFAWHALRTAYGKPRRWLASVGTENEGFYCGHSFAQHHPDDGRVAFLHGGLAKTASPEVVRWNRDVKGGYLRHYKRAPSDESPEVSIRVAIKFDGAVYMPIHSDKFETAQCTDMFDVPAKDLNEIIPGFEQTFREIGGYWQLDQEDAATAAAALGQVGS
;
A
#
# COMPACT_ATOMS: atom_id res chain seq x y z
N MET A 1 -40.55 0.06 32.56
CA MET A 1 -39.28 -0.46 33.10
C MET A 1 -38.15 0.09 32.27
N ALA A 2 -37.17 0.68 32.94
CA ALA A 2 -36.14 1.56 32.38
C ALA A 2 -35.02 0.79 31.67
N GLY A 3 -34.31 1.54 30.81
CA GLY A 3 -33.39 1.02 29.80
C GLY A 3 -32.05 0.49 30.29
N ILE A 4 -31.42 -0.26 29.39
CA ILE A 4 -30.02 -0.68 29.47
C ILE A 4 -29.29 -0.02 28.30
N LYS A 5 -28.29 0.80 28.65
CA LYS A 5 -27.50 1.63 27.75
C LYS A 5 -26.66 0.77 26.81
N ARG A 6 -26.70 1.10 25.51
CA ARG A 6 -25.81 0.60 24.47
C ARG A 6 -24.38 1.04 24.75
N VAL A 7 -23.46 0.09 24.86
CA VAL A 7 -22.01 0.34 24.84
C VAL A 7 -21.61 0.54 23.38
N ARG A 8 -21.03 1.71 23.07
CA ARG A 8 -20.40 2.00 21.78
C ARG A 8 -19.05 1.31 21.73
N ILE A 9 -18.84 0.42 20.76
CA ILE A 9 -17.50 -0.05 20.37
C ILE A 9 -17.14 0.72 19.11
N VAL A 10 -16.12 1.58 19.21
CA VAL A 10 -15.54 2.33 18.10
C VAL A 10 -14.22 1.65 17.75
N PHE A 11 -14.10 1.14 16.52
CA PHE A 11 -12.83 0.68 15.95
C PHE A 11 -12.31 1.77 15.02
N ALA A 12 -11.33 2.54 15.52
CA ALA A 12 -10.21 3.16 14.79
C ALA A 12 -9.52 4.17 15.72
N VAL A 13 -8.20 4.03 15.85
CA VAL A 13 -7.24 4.93 16.51
C VAL A 13 -7.32 5.01 18.04
N VAL A 14 -6.52 4.17 18.72
CA VAL A 14 -5.88 4.56 19.99
C VAL A 14 -4.43 4.08 19.98
N VAL A 15 -3.54 5.02 19.66
CA VAL A 15 -2.14 5.02 20.10
C VAL A 15 -2.14 5.10 21.63
N ALA A 16 -1.31 4.27 22.25
CA ALA A 16 -1.14 4.13 23.69
C ALA A 16 -0.87 5.49 24.37
N PHE A 17 -1.63 5.81 25.43
CA PHE A 17 -1.23 6.81 26.43
C PHE A 17 -1.79 6.49 27.81
N THR A 18 -0.92 6.06 28.73
CA THR A 18 -0.97 6.26 30.20
C THR A 18 0.34 5.65 30.76
N VAL A 19 1.17 6.22 31.66
CA VAL A 19 1.22 7.39 32.56
C VAL A 19 2.70 7.62 32.92
N ILE A 20 3.19 8.88 33.04
CA ILE A 20 4.09 9.25 34.16
C ILE A 20 3.67 10.62 34.72
N VAL A 21 3.21 10.61 35.98
CA VAL A 21 2.99 11.76 36.87
C VAL A 21 4.30 12.11 37.59
N ILE A 22 4.40 13.34 38.13
CA ILE A 22 5.21 13.87 39.27
C ILE A 22 6.15 15.03 38.81
N PHE A 23 6.16 16.28 39.33
CA PHE A 23 5.50 16.97 40.47
C PHE A 23 5.71 18.52 40.41
N LYS A 24 4.91 19.23 41.23
CA LYS A 24 5.10 20.56 41.90
C LYS A 24 4.29 21.78 41.45
N SER A 25 3.12 21.90 42.09
CA SER A 25 2.75 22.96 43.06
C SER A 25 2.82 24.45 42.67
N GLY A 26 1.65 25.09 42.56
CA GLY A 26 1.48 26.54 42.68
C GLY A 26 0.01 26.97 42.58
N LYS A 27 -0.54 27.48 43.69
CA LYS A 27 -1.95 27.88 43.92
C LYS A 27 -2.43 28.99 42.95
N ALA A 28 -3.72 28.97 42.57
CA ALA A 28 -4.78 29.84 43.11
C ALA A 28 -5.91 30.20 42.12
N ASN A 29 -7.12 30.17 42.67
CA ASN A 29 -8.33 30.96 42.38
C ASN A 29 -9.29 30.60 41.23
N THR A 30 -10.44 30.11 41.70
CA THR A 30 -11.79 30.09 41.14
C THR A 30 -12.35 31.47 40.79
N SER A 31 -13.04 31.59 39.64
CA SER A 31 -14.45 32.07 39.51
C SER A 31 -14.78 32.55 38.08
N SER A 32 -15.88 32.08 37.49
CA SER A 32 -16.85 32.82 36.65
C SER A 32 -17.80 31.80 35.98
N GLN A 33 -18.99 31.55 36.49
CA GLN A 33 -20.26 32.26 36.23
C GLN A 33 -20.63 32.46 34.74
N ALA A 34 -21.83 31.98 34.44
CA ALA A 34 -22.57 32.05 33.19
C ALA A 34 -23.28 33.39 32.97
N ALA A 35 -23.94 33.51 31.79
CA ALA A 35 -24.83 34.58 31.27
C ALA A 35 -24.12 35.52 30.27
N GLN A 36 -24.65 35.94 29.10
CA GLN A 36 -25.97 35.92 28.43
C GLN A 36 -25.87 36.82 27.15
N TRP A 37 -26.95 36.92 26.35
CA TRP A 37 -27.29 37.99 25.34
C TRP A 37 -26.81 37.81 23.87
N THR A 38 -27.58 38.08 22.78
CA THR A 38 -29.01 38.34 22.50
C THR A 38 -29.25 38.39 20.97
N ASP A 39 -30.52 38.18 20.58
CA ASP A 39 -31.14 38.53 19.29
C ASP A 39 -31.09 40.03 18.95
N ASN A 40 -31.11 40.37 17.67
CA ASN A 40 -31.63 41.66 17.19
C ASN A 40 -32.30 41.54 15.80
N VAL A 41 -33.49 42.12 15.72
CA VAL A 41 -34.41 42.24 14.58
C VAL A 41 -34.35 43.67 14.03
N ALA A 42 -34.43 43.85 12.71
CA ALA A 42 -34.90 45.08 12.04
C ALA A 42 -35.49 44.68 10.67
N GLN A 43 -36.81 44.69 10.50
CA GLN A 43 -37.68 45.75 9.93
C GLN A 43 -37.63 45.88 8.39
N ASP A 44 -38.83 45.93 7.79
CA ASP A 44 -39.17 45.60 6.41
C ASP A 44 -40.15 46.62 5.78
N HIS A 45 -40.30 46.55 4.44
CA HIS A 45 -41.34 47.07 3.51
C HIS A 45 -40.98 48.26 2.58
N PRO A 46 -41.62 48.39 1.38
CA PRO A 46 -41.93 47.39 0.32
C PRO A 46 -41.61 47.95 -1.11
N PRO A 47 -41.92 47.24 -2.23
CA PRO A 47 -43.13 47.65 -2.96
C PRO A 47 -43.88 46.57 -3.80
N THR A 48 -45.21 46.76 -3.85
CA THR A 48 -46.19 46.57 -4.94
C THR A 48 -46.51 45.21 -5.59
N GLU A 49 -47.82 45.01 -5.69
CA GLU A 49 -48.60 43.90 -6.23
C GLU A 49 -48.42 43.63 -7.73
N GLY A 50 -48.61 42.36 -8.12
CA GLY A 50 -48.81 41.97 -9.52
C GLY A 50 -49.06 40.46 -9.70
N VAL A 51 -50.30 40.04 -9.45
CA VAL A 51 -51.06 38.91 -10.05
C VAL A 51 -50.34 37.58 -10.30
N ILE A 52 -50.78 36.53 -9.58
CA ILE A 52 -50.51 35.13 -9.86
C ILE A 52 -51.50 34.66 -10.93
N ASP A 53 -51.01 34.27 -12.12
CA ASP A 53 -51.78 33.49 -13.09
C ASP A 53 -51.35 32.02 -13.00
N GLU A 54 -52.32 31.18 -12.67
CA GLU A 54 -52.17 29.75 -12.41
C GLU A 54 -52.48 29.00 -13.70
N LYS A 55 -51.43 28.63 -14.47
CA LYS A 55 -51.43 27.57 -15.49
C LYS A 55 -50.08 27.50 -16.19
N THR A 56 -49.25 26.52 -15.84
CA THR A 56 -48.51 25.61 -16.75
C THR A 56 -47.39 24.91 -15.98
N ALA A 57 -47.32 23.59 -16.12
CA ALA A 57 -46.22 22.77 -15.64
C ALA A 57 -44.96 22.99 -16.51
N PRO A 58 -43.74 22.94 -15.96
CA PRO A 58 -42.55 22.89 -16.80
C PRO A 58 -42.04 21.45 -16.92
N ASP A 59 -42.44 20.82 -18.02
CA ASP A 59 -41.65 19.81 -18.71
C ASP A 59 -40.37 20.47 -19.28
N HIS A 60 -39.27 19.71 -19.26
CA HIS A 60 -38.04 19.89 -20.05
C HIS A 60 -37.37 21.27 -20.10
N VAL A 61 -36.31 21.45 -19.30
CA VAL A 61 -35.27 22.45 -19.57
C VAL A 61 -34.16 21.80 -20.40
N GLU A 62 -34.08 22.15 -21.67
CA GLU A 62 -32.92 21.90 -22.53
C GLU A 62 -31.74 22.78 -22.08
N ILE A 63 -30.56 22.17 -21.93
CA ILE A 63 -29.30 22.86 -21.61
C ILE A 63 -28.70 23.37 -22.93
N PRO A 64 -28.20 24.62 -23.04
CA PRO A 64 -27.65 25.13 -24.29
C PRO A 64 -26.35 24.41 -24.66
N ILE A 65 -26.31 23.86 -25.88
CA ILE A 65 -25.07 23.40 -26.52
C ILE A 65 -24.29 24.64 -26.95
N VAL A 66 -23.09 24.81 -26.41
CA VAL A 66 -22.13 25.81 -26.90
C VAL A 66 -21.40 25.23 -28.10
N ASP A 67 -21.59 25.88 -29.25
CA ASP A 67 -21.00 25.54 -30.54
C ASP A 67 -19.49 25.80 -30.52
N ASN A 68 -18.68 24.74 -30.47
CA ASN A 68 -17.21 24.82 -30.60
C ASN A 68 -16.80 24.50 -32.04
N ASN A 69 -16.93 25.49 -32.93
CA ASN A 69 -16.27 25.44 -34.24
C ASN A 69 -14.78 25.78 -34.08
N PHE A 70 -13.97 24.74 -33.85
CA PHE A 70 -12.55 24.73 -34.21
C PHE A 70 -12.27 23.51 -35.09
N ASN A 71 -12.42 23.70 -36.40
CA ASN A 71 -11.86 22.79 -37.39
C ASN A 71 -10.34 23.01 -37.45
N ALA A 72 -9.59 22.00 -37.03
CA ALA A 72 -8.30 21.69 -37.61
C ALA A 72 -8.39 20.26 -38.15
N ASP A 73 -8.27 20.13 -39.47
CA ASP A 73 -8.33 18.88 -40.23
C ASP A 73 -7.26 17.89 -39.74
N LEU A 74 -7.66 17.00 -38.83
CA LEU A 74 -7.07 15.69 -38.63
C LEU A 74 -8.20 14.68 -38.83
N PRO A 75 -7.99 13.58 -39.59
CA PRO A 75 -9.02 12.56 -39.70
C PRO A 75 -9.40 12.11 -38.28
N PRO A 76 -10.70 11.96 -37.95
CA PRO A 76 -11.12 11.55 -36.61
C PRO A 76 -10.48 10.20 -36.32
N GLN A 77 -9.41 10.23 -35.52
CA GLN A 77 -8.77 9.03 -35.01
C GLN A 77 -9.87 8.30 -34.25
N GLN A 78 -10.23 7.09 -34.69
CA GLN A 78 -11.26 6.30 -34.02
C GLN A 78 -10.83 6.11 -32.57
N VAL A 79 -11.50 6.83 -31.67
CA VAL A 79 -11.33 6.73 -30.23
C VAL A 79 -11.90 5.37 -29.81
N GLN A 80 -11.08 4.34 -29.95
CA GLN A 80 -11.42 2.96 -29.60
C GLN A 80 -10.48 2.45 -28.51
N LEU A 81 -11.02 1.59 -27.66
CA LEU A 81 -10.23 0.88 -26.67
C LEU A 81 -9.25 -0.07 -27.37
N VAL A 82 -8.00 -0.04 -26.94
CA VAL A 82 -6.98 -0.98 -27.38
C VAL A 82 -7.08 -2.19 -26.47
N SER A 83 -7.40 -3.35 -27.03
CA SER A 83 -7.63 -4.58 -26.25
C SER A 83 -6.39 -5.05 -25.48
N ASP A 84 -5.21 -4.78 -26.01
CA ASP A 84 -3.89 -5.12 -25.48
C ASP A 84 -3.09 -3.84 -25.18
N ALA A 85 -3.73 -2.87 -24.54
CA ALA A 85 -3.14 -1.56 -24.21
C ALA A 85 -1.79 -1.67 -23.48
N HIS A 86 -1.53 -2.75 -22.73
CA HIS A 86 -0.23 -2.99 -22.09
C HIS A 86 0.94 -3.09 -23.07
N LYS A 87 0.69 -3.34 -24.37
CA LYS A 87 1.71 -3.43 -25.42
C LYS A 87 2.10 -2.09 -26.03
N LEU A 88 1.35 -1.02 -25.75
CA LEU A 88 1.66 0.32 -26.25
C LEU A 88 3.09 0.73 -25.86
N ALA A 89 3.81 1.31 -26.82
CA ALA A 89 5.26 1.40 -26.80
C ALA A 89 5.78 2.53 -25.91
N THR A 90 5.02 3.62 -25.81
CA THR A 90 5.36 4.82 -25.05
C THR A 90 4.13 5.31 -24.28
N ALA A 91 4.36 6.11 -23.25
CA ALA A 91 3.28 6.72 -22.46
C ALA A 91 2.30 7.52 -23.33
N ASP A 92 2.79 8.28 -24.32
CA ASP A 92 1.94 9.14 -25.15
C ASP A 92 1.05 8.34 -26.11
N ASP A 93 1.42 7.10 -26.45
CA ASP A 93 0.56 6.20 -27.23
C ASP A 93 -0.74 5.83 -26.50
N PHE A 94 -0.80 6.00 -25.17
CA PHE A 94 -2.01 5.80 -24.38
C PHE A 94 -3.00 6.96 -24.47
N ILE A 95 -2.64 8.14 -24.97
CA ILE A 95 -3.53 9.31 -24.96
C ILE A 95 -4.86 9.04 -25.70
N PRO A 96 -4.89 8.48 -26.94
CA PRO A 96 -6.14 8.12 -27.60
C PRO A 96 -6.90 7.01 -26.86
N HIS A 97 -6.17 6.07 -26.25
CA HIS A 97 -6.76 5.00 -25.46
C HIS A 97 -7.49 5.56 -24.23
N PHE A 98 -6.87 6.46 -23.48
CA PHE A 98 -7.46 7.11 -22.32
C PHE A 98 -8.68 7.95 -22.69
N ALA A 99 -8.65 8.63 -23.85
CA ALA A 99 -9.83 9.30 -24.37
C ALA A 99 -11.00 8.32 -24.62
N ALA A 100 -10.73 7.08 -25.03
CA ALA A 100 -11.76 6.04 -25.14
C ALA A 100 -12.23 5.53 -23.77
N VAL A 101 -11.30 5.29 -22.84
CA VAL A 101 -11.58 4.83 -21.47
C VAL A 101 -12.51 5.80 -20.73
N ILE A 102 -12.21 7.09 -20.72
CA ILE A 102 -13.00 8.09 -19.97
C ILE A 102 -14.37 8.39 -20.62
N ASN A 103 -14.58 7.94 -21.86
CA ASN A 103 -15.85 8.01 -22.57
C ASN A 103 -16.68 6.73 -22.43
N GLU A 104 -16.16 5.68 -21.80
CA GLU A 104 -16.95 4.48 -21.50
C GLU A 104 -18.14 4.83 -20.60
N LYS A 105 -19.27 4.13 -20.82
CA LYS A 105 -20.40 4.22 -19.91
C LYS A 105 -19.96 3.68 -18.54
N GLY A 106 -20.15 4.48 -17.50
CA GLY A 106 -19.91 4.07 -16.12
C GLY A 106 -20.89 3.00 -15.65
N ILE A 107 -20.42 2.12 -14.76
CA ILE A 107 -21.22 1.14 -14.04
C ILE A 107 -21.38 1.52 -12.57
N SER A 108 -22.54 1.22 -12.00
CA SER A 108 -22.80 1.32 -10.57
C SER A 108 -22.05 0.24 -9.79
N GLN A 109 -21.96 0.41 -8.47
CA GLN A 109 -21.40 -0.60 -7.55
C GLN A 109 -22.19 -1.92 -7.59
N SER A 110 -23.50 -1.86 -7.80
CA SER A 110 -24.36 -3.05 -7.90
C SER A 110 -24.13 -3.83 -9.21
N GLU A 111 -23.96 -3.14 -10.33
CA GLU A 111 -23.56 -3.73 -11.61
C GLU A 111 -22.15 -4.34 -11.51
N ALA A 112 -21.20 -3.63 -10.91
CA ALA A 112 -19.83 -4.09 -10.80
C ALA A 112 -19.73 -5.37 -9.96
N ARG A 113 -20.41 -5.45 -8.80
CA ARG A 113 -20.33 -6.63 -7.93
C ARG A 113 -21.00 -7.88 -8.51
N ALA A 114 -21.95 -7.73 -9.44
CA ALA A 114 -22.76 -8.83 -9.96
C ALA A 114 -21.92 -9.92 -10.67
N THR A 115 -20.68 -9.59 -11.02
CA THR A 115 -19.71 -10.51 -11.64
C THR A 115 -18.96 -11.40 -10.64
N CYS A 116 -18.95 -11.04 -9.36
CA CYS A 116 -18.42 -11.91 -8.31
C CYS A 116 -19.53 -12.75 -7.71
N THR A 117 -19.43 -14.07 -7.89
CA THR A 117 -20.49 -15.04 -7.52
C THR A 117 -20.06 -15.97 -6.39
N TRP A 118 -19.18 -15.51 -5.49
CA TRP A 118 -18.85 -16.29 -4.29
C TRP A 118 -20.12 -16.52 -3.45
N PRO A 119 -20.29 -17.72 -2.86
CA PRO A 119 -21.33 -17.97 -1.86
C PRO A 119 -21.31 -16.92 -0.75
N ALA A 120 -22.47 -16.57 -0.20
CA ALA A 120 -22.61 -15.48 0.78
C ALA A 120 -21.82 -15.72 2.09
N ASP A 121 -21.52 -16.97 2.42
CA ASP A 121 -20.73 -17.40 3.58
C ASP A 121 -19.23 -17.52 3.27
N THR A 122 -18.81 -17.25 2.03
CA THR A 122 -17.39 -17.24 1.67
C THR A 122 -16.68 -16.10 2.36
N TYR A 123 -15.65 -16.44 3.14
CA TYR A 123 -14.77 -15.45 3.72
C TYR A 123 -13.85 -14.87 2.64
N VAL A 124 -14.07 -13.60 2.26
CA VAL A 124 -13.34 -12.94 1.16
C VAL A 124 -12.27 -11.99 1.70
N ASP A 125 -12.60 -11.21 2.73
CA ASP A 125 -11.76 -10.12 3.20
C ASP A 125 -11.73 -10.10 4.73
N PHE A 126 -10.55 -9.81 5.29
CA PHE A 126 -10.31 -9.65 6.73
C PHE A 126 -9.88 -8.24 7.10
N GLN A 127 -9.64 -7.36 6.12
CA GLN A 127 -9.01 -6.07 6.35
C GLN A 127 -10.01 -5.05 6.90
N PHE A 128 -11.26 -5.12 6.47
CA PHE A 128 -12.31 -4.19 6.87
C PHE A 128 -13.36 -4.87 7.75
N ALA A 129 -13.89 -4.12 8.72
CA ALA A 129 -14.94 -4.63 9.60
C ALA A 129 -16.26 -4.83 8.83
N ASP A 130 -16.98 -5.91 9.13
CA ASP A 130 -18.26 -6.23 8.48
C ASP A 130 -19.38 -5.21 8.77
N SER A 131 -19.18 -4.33 9.75
CA SER A 131 -20.14 -3.33 10.18
C SER A 131 -19.97 -1.97 9.51
N LEU A 132 -18.98 -1.78 8.61
CA LEU A 132 -18.80 -0.51 7.92
C LEU A 132 -19.93 -0.26 6.93
N ASP A 133 -20.39 0.99 6.82
CA ASP A 133 -21.55 1.37 6.00
C ASP A 133 -21.42 0.90 4.55
N TRP A 134 -20.25 1.07 3.93
CA TRP A 134 -20.00 0.65 2.54
C TRP A 134 -19.93 -0.88 2.35
N VAL A 135 -19.76 -1.64 3.43
CA VAL A 135 -19.75 -3.12 3.41
C VAL A 135 -21.18 -3.67 3.44
N VAL A 136 -22.10 -2.98 4.11
CA VAL A 136 -23.50 -3.41 4.25
C VAL A 136 -24.40 -2.83 3.15
N GLU A 137 -24.11 -1.62 2.70
CA GLU A 137 -24.94 -0.88 1.74
C GLU A 137 -24.10 -0.29 0.59
N ASP A 138 -24.74 -0.12 -0.56
CA ASP A 138 -24.07 0.51 -1.70
C ASP A 138 -24.00 2.01 -1.50
N ARG A 139 -22.90 2.63 -1.91
CA ARG A 139 -22.81 4.09 -1.93
C ARG A 139 -23.77 4.66 -3.00
N PRO A 140 -24.28 5.89 -2.81
CA PRO A 140 -25.18 6.50 -3.79
C PRO A 140 -24.55 6.52 -5.19
N VAL A 141 -25.34 6.18 -6.22
CA VAL A 141 -24.88 6.17 -7.62
C VAL A 141 -24.27 7.53 -8.01
N LEU A 142 -24.85 8.63 -7.54
CA LEU A 142 -24.31 9.97 -7.77
C LEU A 142 -22.90 10.15 -7.19
N GLU A 143 -22.60 9.60 -6.02
CA GLU A 143 -21.26 9.66 -5.44
C GLU A 143 -20.26 8.90 -6.33
N ILE A 144 -20.62 7.68 -6.77
CA ILE A 144 -19.78 6.86 -7.65
C ILE A 144 -19.49 7.61 -8.97
N GLU A 145 -20.49 8.24 -9.57
CA GLU A 145 -20.34 9.05 -10.79
C GLU A 145 -19.43 10.26 -10.59
N LEU A 146 -19.60 10.98 -9.47
CA LEU A 146 -18.77 12.16 -9.16
C LEU A 146 -17.30 11.76 -8.97
N ARG A 147 -17.03 10.71 -8.18
CA ARG A 147 -15.67 10.19 -7.99
C ARG A 147 -15.04 9.67 -9.27
N ARG A 148 -15.83 9.10 -10.18
CA ARG A 148 -15.34 8.71 -11.49
C ARG A 148 -14.92 9.93 -12.33
N ARG A 149 -15.72 10.99 -12.31
CA ARG A 149 -15.38 12.23 -13.03
C ARG A 149 -14.09 12.88 -12.51
N GLU A 150 -13.86 12.85 -11.20
CA GLU A 150 -12.64 13.44 -10.61
C GLU A 150 -11.37 12.82 -11.21
N TRP A 151 -11.28 11.49 -11.30
CA TRP A 151 -10.10 10.87 -11.91
C TRP A 151 -10.09 11.01 -13.44
N HIS A 152 -11.25 11.09 -14.11
CA HIS A 152 -11.31 11.45 -15.53
C HIS A 152 -10.72 12.83 -15.78
N ASP A 153 -11.03 13.81 -14.94
CA ASP A 153 -10.53 15.18 -15.08
C ASP A 153 -9.02 15.25 -14.80
N PHE A 154 -8.52 14.46 -13.85
CA PHE A 154 -7.09 14.28 -13.64
C PHE A 154 -6.39 13.69 -14.89
N VAL A 155 -6.95 12.66 -15.51
CA VAL A 155 -6.42 12.07 -16.76
C VAL A 155 -6.42 13.07 -17.92
N LYS A 156 -7.44 13.94 -18.02
CA LYS A 156 -7.56 14.92 -19.10
C LYS A 156 -6.55 16.07 -19.00
N GLY A 157 -6.17 16.49 -17.81
CA GLY A 157 -5.38 17.72 -17.65
C GLY A 157 -4.52 17.85 -16.39
N GLY A 158 -4.56 16.90 -15.47
CA GLY A 158 -3.78 16.92 -14.23
C GLY A 158 -2.41 16.23 -14.32
N MET A 159 -2.15 15.49 -15.40
CA MET A 159 -0.92 14.71 -15.55
C MET A 159 0.22 15.50 -16.18
N ILE A 160 1.44 15.27 -15.68
CA ILE A 160 2.70 15.73 -16.25
C ILE A 160 2.96 14.97 -17.55
N PRO A 161 3.11 15.64 -18.70
CA PRO A 161 3.39 14.98 -19.97
C PRO A 161 4.74 14.24 -19.96
N TYR A 162 4.76 13.00 -20.45
CA TYR A 162 5.98 12.18 -20.49
C TYR A 162 7.11 12.86 -21.27
N ALA A 163 6.77 13.56 -22.36
CA ALA A 163 7.73 14.32 -23.16
C ALA A 163 8.56 15.34 -22.36
N SER A 164 8.03 15.85 -21.24
CA SER A 164 8.76 16.81 -20.38
C SER A 164 9.80 16.16 -19.47
N VAL A 165 9.72 14.84 -19.28
CA VAL A 165 10.57 14.10 -18.33
C VAL A 165 11.32 12.93 -18.95
N LYS A 166 11.06 12.56 -20.21
CA LYS A 166 11.62 11.35 -20.85
C LYS A 166 13.14 11.22 -20.76
N GLU A 167 13.88 12.33 -20.82
CA GLU A 167 15.35 12.34 -20.76
C GLU A 167 15.90 12.12 -19.34
N ARG A 168 15.02 12.08 -18.31
CA ARG A 168 15.40 11.84 -16.92
C ARG A 168 15.52 10.36 -16.56
N PHE A 169 15.02 9.46 -17.41
CA PHE A 169 14.90 8.05 -17.09
C PHE A 169 15.78 7.19 -17.97
N SER A 170 16.61 6.34 -17.37
CA SER A 170 17.44 5.38 -18.10
C SER A 170 17.76 4.15 -17.27
N GLY A 171 17.93 3.00 -17.92
CA GLY A 171 18.37 1.77 -17.27
C GLY A 171 17.40 1.21 -16.23
N ARG A 172 17.93 0.28 -15.43
CA ARG A 172 17.24 -0.49 -14.39
C ARG A 172 17.93 -0.27 -13.04
N GLY A 173 17.16 -0.30 -11.97
CA GLY A 173 17.68 -0.22 -10.62
C GLY A 173 16.60 -0.44 -9.58
N ILE A 174 17.05 -0.65 -8.35
CA ILE A 174 16.17 -0.87 -7.19
C ILE A 174 15.87 0.49 -6.55
N VAL A 175 14.62 0.74 -6.20
CA VAL A 175 14.17 1.95 -5.52
C VAL A 175 13.70 1.56 -4.13
N ILE A 176 14.32 2.12 -3.10
CA ILE A 176 13.97 1.85 -1.70
C ILE A 176 13.67 3.16 -0.98
N VAL A 177 12.57 3.22 -0.24
CA VAL A 177 12.32 4.33 0.70
C VAL A 177 12.87 3.95 2.07
N ALA A 178 13.84 4.71 2.57
CA ALA A 178 14.44 4.50 3.88
C ALA A 178 15.08 5.78 4.41
N GLY A 179 14.87 6.05 5.70
CA GLY A 179 15.29 7.30 6.32
C GLY A 179 15.25 7.28 7.85
N ASN A 180 14.41 6.44 8.46
CA ASN A 180 14.44 6.24 9.90
C ASN A 180 15.47 5.17 10.30
N ALA A 181 15.95 5.20 11.55
CA ALA A 181 16.97 4.30 12.06
C ALA A 181 16.64 2.80 11.83
N ASP A 182 15.39 2.40 12.05
CA ASP A 182 14.93 1.03 11.81
C ASP A 182 14.95 0.66 10.31
N THR A 183 14.47 1.56 9.44
CA THR A 183 14.50 1.35 7.98
C THR A 183 15.93 1.28 7.44
N ILE A 184 16.87 2.10 7.95
CA ILE A 184 18.29 2.04 7.58
C ILE A 184 18.87 0.68 7.97
N MET A 185 18.57 0.17 9.17
CA MET A 185 19.04 -1.16 9.59
C MET A 185 18.49 -2.27 8.72
N ARG A 186 17.22 -2.20 8.30
CA ARG A 186 16.65 -3.18 7.36
C ARG A 186 17.27 -3.06 5.95
N VAL A 187 17.56 -1.85 5.47
CA VAL A 187 18.32 -1.67 4.22
C VAL A 187 19.70 -2.33 4.31
N LYS A 188 20.42 -2.22 5.43
CA LYS A 188 21.70 -2.93 5.61
C LYS A 188 21.56 -4.45 5.43
N VAL A 189 20.43 -5.03 5.86
CA VAL A 189 20.11 -6.46 5.64
C VAL A 189 19.94 -6.75 4.14
N ILE A 190 19.15 -5.94 3.42
CA ILE A 190 18.97 -6.05 1.97
C ILE A 190 20.31 -5.94 1.23
N LEU A 191 21.15 -4.95 1.57
CA LEU A 191 22.45 -4.73 0.90
C LEU A 191 23.40 -5.93 1.06
N ARG A 192 23.48 -6.50 2.28
CA ARG A 192 24.28 -7.72 2.51
C ARG A 192 23.72 -8.91 1.75
N GLN A 193 22.40 -9.02 1.65
CA GLN A 193 21.77 -10.09 0.87
C GLN A 193 22.03 -9.93 -0.62
N LEU A 194 21.90 -8.74 -1.20
CA LEU A 194 22.22 -8.47 -2.60
C LEU A 194 23.67 -8.80 -2.91
N LYS A 195 24.60 -8.45 -2.01
CA LYS A 195 26.01 -8.85 -2.12
C LYS A 195 26.21 -10.36 -2.08
N LYS A 196 25.51 -11.07 -1.19
CA LYS A 196 25.54 -12.54 -1.09
C LYS A 196 25.00 -13.22 -2.36
N LEU A 197 23.98 -12.62 -2.98
CA LEU A 197 23.42 -13.06 -4.26
C LEU A 197 24.30 -12.72 -5.47
N GLY A 198 25.35 -11.92 -5.29
CA GLY A 198 26.20 -11.45 -6.38
C GLY A 198 25.52 -10.44 -7.30
N SER A 199 24.44 -9.79 -6.84
CA SER A 199 23.73 -8.80 -7.63
C SER A 199 24.62 -7.58 -7.90
N THR A 200 24.48 -7.01 -9.10
CA THR A 200 25.15 -5.78 -9.52
C THR A 200 24.15 -4.65 -9.82
N MET A 201 22.86 -4.86 -9.50
CA MET A 201 21.85 -3.85 -9.74
C MET A 201 22.12 -2.59 -8.92
N PRO A 202 22.14 -1.39 -9.53
CA PRO A 202 22.28 -0.15 -8.78
C PRO A 202 21.03 0.11 -7.93
N ILE A 203 21.20 0.81 -6.82
CA ILE A 203 20.13 1.15 -5.89
C ILE A 203 19.97 2.66 -5.83
N GLU A 204 18.75 3.14 -5.73
CA GLU A 204 18.42 4.52 -5.38
C GLU A 204 17.61 4.53 -4.08
N ILE A 205 18.18 5.14 -3.04
CA ILE A 205 17.55 5.28 -1.73
C ILE A 205 16.89 6.65 -1.65
N HIS A 206 15.59 6.65 -1.39
CA HIS A 206 14.78 7.83 -1.23
C HIS A 206 14.49 8.06 0.26
N PHE A 207 14.65 9.31 0.71
CA PHE A 207 14.48 9.72 2.11
C PHE A 207 13.89 11.13 2.15
N TRP A 208 13.55 11.60 3.35
CA TRP A 208 13.02 12.94 3.57
C TRP A 208 13.94 13.81 4.43
N ASP A 209 14.51 14.86 3.84
CA ASP A 209 15.30 15.88 4.52
C ASP A 209 16.43 15.32 5.41
N ASP A 210 16.37 15.53 6.72
CA ASP A 210 17.41 15.15 7.68
C ASP A 210 17.39 13.68 8.10
N GLU A 211 16.49 12.87 7.53
CA GLU A 211 16.43 11.43 7.76
C GLU A 211 17.72 10.69 7.36
N MET A 212 18.47 11.18 6.37
CA MET A 212 19.70 10.54 5.92
C MET A 212 20.88 11.49 6.01
N ASP A 213 21.86 11.16 6.86
CA ASP A 213 23.11 11.92 6.99
C ASP A 213 24.28 11.29 6.23
N ILE A 214 25.39 12.03 6.14
CA ILE A 214 26.61 11.61 5.43
C ILE A 214 27.23 10.34 6.03
N ILE A 215 27.04 10.09 7.33
CA ILE A 215 27.61 8.92 8.03
C ILE A 215 26.82 7.68 7.64
N ALA A 216 25.49 7.74 7.71
CA ALA A 216 24.61 6.67 7.26
C ALA A 216 24.83 6.35 5.78
N MET A 217 24.97 7.37 4.91
CA MET A 217 25.31 7.16 3.50
C MET A 217 26.65 6.43 3.33
N ALA A 218 27.69 6.85 4.07
CA ALA A 218 29.00 6.19 4.01
C ALA A 218 28.90 4.71 4.44
N GLU A 219 28.21 4.41 5.53
CA GLU A 219 28.01 3.04 6.00
C GLU A 219 27.28 2.15 4.99
N LEU A 220 26.28 2.69 4.30
CA LEU A 220 25.54 1.96 3.26
C LEU A 220 26.42 1.68 2.03
N ASN A 221 27.22 2.66 1.59
CA ASN A 221 28.13 2.51 0.45
C ASN A 221 29.25 1.48 0.69
N GLU A 222 29.69 1.28 1.93
CA GLU A 222 30.64 0.23 2.28
C GLU A 222 30.04 -1.19 2.14
N LEU A 223 28.72 -1.32 2.28
CA LEU A 223 28.05 -2.61 2.13
C LEU A 223 27.82 -2.99 0.67
N TYR A 224 27.49 -2.01 -0.19
CA TYR A 224 27.07 -2.25 -1.56
C TYR A 224 27.27 -1.01 -2.44
N HIS A 225 27.54 -1.20 -3.74
CA HIS A 225 27.74 -0.12 -4.71
C HIS A 225 27.32 -0.56 -6.14
N PRO A 226 26.71 0.31 -6.97
CA PRO A 226 26.42 1.72 -6.74
C PRO A 226 25.13 1.96 -5.94
N ILE A 227 25.17 2.96 -5.05
CA ILE A 227 23.99 3.51 -4.38
C ILE A 227 23.89 5.00 -4.71
N TYR A 228 22.69 5.42 -5.10
CA TYR A 228 22.31 6.81 -5.31
C TYR A 228 21.32 7.23 -4.22
N TYR A 229 21.26 8.53 -3.94
CA TYR A 229 20.44 9.08 -2.86
C TYR A 229 19.57 10.19 -3.43
N ASN A 230 18.27 10.19 -3.10
CA ASN A 230 17.33 11.20 -3.53
C ASN A 230 16.47 11.71 -2.38
N ASP A 231 16.65 12.98 -2.01
CA ASP A 231 15.83 13.65 -1.00
C ASP A 231 14.49 14.10 -1.61
N LEU A 232 13.39 13.53 -1.13
CA LEU A 232 12.03 13.81 -1.58
C LEU A 232 11.51 15.18 -1.11
N SER A 233 12.19 15.86 -0.18
CA SER A 233 11.83 17.20 0.31
C SER A 233 12.27 18.33 -0.62
N LYS A 234 13.14 18.05 -1.61
CA LYS A 234 13.81 19.07 -2.42
C LYS A 234 13.06 19.37 -3.73
N GLU A 235 13.30 20.58 -4.26
CA GLU A 235 12.64 21.14 -5.45
C GLU A 235 13.00 20.45 -6.78
N HIS A 236 14.05 19.61 -6.84
CA HIS A 236 14.45 18.94 -8.08
C HIS A 236 13.59 17.73 -8.45
N ASN A 237 12.70 17.31 -7.54
CA ASN A 237 11.77 16.21 -7.76
C ASN A 237 10.75 16.58 -8.84
N ILE A 238 10.32 15.60 -9.63
CA ILE A 238 9.30 15.78 -10.68
C ILE A 238 7.92 15.89 -10.06
N VAL A 239 7.66 15.01 -9.09
CA VAL A 239 6.41 14.96 -8.33
C VAL A 239 6.72 15.31 -6.89
N HIS A 240 6.03 16.34 -6.38
CA HIS A 240 6.15 16.79 -5.01
C HIS A 240 5.03 16.20 -4.18
N VAL A 241 5.38 15.65 -3.02
CA VAL A 241 4.43 15.17 -2.02
C VAL A 241 4.65 15.91 -0.72
N LYS A 242 3.66 15.86 0.17
CA LYS A 242 3.81 16.34 1.55
C LYS A 242 4.05 15.15 2.46
N LYS A 243 4.90 15.32 3.46
CA LYS A 243 5.04 14.37 4.56
C LYS A 243 4.06 14.74 5.66
N ASP A 244 3.19 13.81 6.03
CA ASP A 244 2.12 14.06 7.00
C ASP A 244 2.66 13.89 8.43
N GLY A 245 3.39 14.90 8.91
CA GLY A 245 3.88 14.97 10.30
C GLY A 245 4.70 13.75 10.76
N ILE A 246 4.98 13.68 12.07
CA ILE A 246 5.77 12.60 12.69
C ILE A 246 4.90 11.34 12.93
N PHE A 247 3.57 11.49 13.00
CA PHE A 247 2.62 10.44 13.39
C PHE A 247 1.77 9.85 12.24
N GLY A 248 1.91 10.38 11.02
CA GLY A 248 1.19 9.87 9.84
C GLY A 248 1.88 8.68 9.19
N ILE A 249 1.10 7.74 8.64
CA ILE A 249 1.64 6.67 7.81
C ILE A 249 1.95 7.25 6.42
N ASN A 250 3.23 7.35 6.08
CA ASN A 250 3.66 8.11 4.90
C ASN A 250 3.71 7.26 3.60
N TYR A 251 2.61 6.60 3.23
CA TYR A 251 2.53 5.78 2.00
C TYR A 251 2.85 6.58 0.71
N GLN A 252 2.60 7.89 0.72
CA GLN A 252 2.91 8.80 -0.37
C GLN A 252 4.38 8.85 -0.77
N LEU A 253 5.30 8.48 0.13
CA LEU A 253 6.72 8.50 -0.17
C LEU A 253 7.10 7.40 -1.18
N LYS A 254 6.39 6.26 -1.19
CA LYS A 254 6.67 5.16 -2.14
C LYS A 254 6.30 5.53 -3.57
N THR A 255 5.11 6.11 -3.76
CA THR A 255 4.66 6.59 -5.08
C THR A 255 5.56 7.71 -5.60
N ALA A 256 5.93 8.65 -4.72
CA ALA A 256 6.88 9.72 -5.05
C ALA A 256 8.28 9.17 -5.39
N ALA A 257 8.79 8.21 -4.62
CA ALA A 257 10.10 7.61 -4.88
C ALA A 257 10.14 6.95 -6.26
N LEU A 258 9.13 6.16 -6.59
CA LEU A 258 9.04 5.48 -7.88
C LEU A 258 9.00 6.48 -9.06
N LEU A 259 8.17 7.53 -8.96
CA LEU A 259 8.05 8.56 -10.00
C LEU A 259 9.34 9.38 -10.16
N ASN A 260 9.98 9.76 -9.05
CA ASN A 260 11.18 10.59 -9.04
C ASN A 260 12.50 9.84 -9.30
N ALA A 261 12.51 8.51 -9.19
CA ALA A 261 13.69 7.68 -9.44
C ALA A 261 14.25 7.86 -10.85
N ARG A 262 15.56 7.69 -11.03
CA ARG A 262 16.24 7.87 -12.34
C ARG A 262 16.05 6.72 -13.31
N TRP A 263 15.50 5.60 -12.87
CA TRP A 263 15.43 4.38 -13.66
C TRP A 263 14.29 4.44 -14.69
N ALA A 264 14.52 3.95 -15.90
CA ALA A 264 13.42 3.73 -16.85
C ALA A 264 12.57 2.53 -16.42
N GLU A 265 13.21 1.48 -15.92
CA GLU A 265 12.57 0.24 -15.51
C GLU A 265 12.90 -0.08 -14.02
N PRO A 266 12.37 0.68 -13.05
CA PRO A 266 12.63 0.45 -11.62
C PRO A 266 12.01 -0.83 -11.07
N LEU A 267 12.69 -1.44 -10.10
CA LEU A 267 12.13 -2.35 -9.10
C LEU A 267 11.89 -1.57 -7.82
N LEU A 268 10.64 -1.29 -7.45
CA LEU A 268 10.33 -0.79 -6.11
C LEU A 268 10.56 -1.94 -5.12
N LEU A 269 11.16 -1.65 -3.96
CA LEU A 269 11.40 -2.63 -2.91
C LEU A 269 11.27 -1.96 -1.53
N ASP A 270 10.42 -2.53 -0.67
CA ASP A 270 10.29 -2.10 0.70
C ASP A 270 11.54 -2.43 1.52
N SER A 271 11.81 -1.61 2.55
CA SER A 271 12.99 -1.80 3.40
C SER A 271 13.00 -3.13 4.16
N ASP A 272 11.84 -3.73 4.44
CA ASP A 272 11.66 -5.04 5.09
C ASP A 272 11.41 -6.19 4.10
N ASN A 273 11.75 -6.01 2.82
CA ASN A 273 11.55 -7.03 1.79
C ASN A 273 12.88 -7.57 1.25
N ILE A 274 13.22 -8.81 1.64
CA ILE A 274 14.54 -9.40 1.38
C ILE A 274 14.50 -10.19 0.07
N PRO A 275 15.35 -9.86 -0.93
CA PRO A 275 15.47 -10.66 -2.14
C PRO A 275 16.07 -12.04 -1.86
N ILE A 276 15.43 -13.08 -2.40
CA ILE A 276 15.88 -14.48 -2.30
C ILE A 276 16.64 -14.92 -3.57
N LEU A 277 16.44 -14.21 -4.67
CA LEU A 277 17.11 -14.39 -5.95
C LEU A 277 17.73 -13.05 -6.39
N ASP A 278 18.70 -13.09 -7.30
CA ASP A 278 19.21 -11.86 -7.93
C ASP A 278 18.07 -11.12 -8.64
N PRO A 279 17.71 -9.89 -8.23
CA PRO A 279 16.56 -9.19 -8.79
C PRO A 279 16.69 -8.89 -10.29
N ALA A 280 17.92 -8.87 -10.84
CA ALA A 280 18.15 -8.65 -12.27
C ALA A 280 17.45 -9.72 -13.14
N THR A 281 17.32 -10.96 -12.64
CA THR A 281 16.70 -12.05 -13.40
C THR A 281 15.20 -11.86 -13.61
N LEU A 282 14.55 -11.01 -12.81
CA LEU A 282 13.11 -10.78 -12.91
C LEU A 282 12.72 -10.05 -14.21
N TYR A 283 13.63 -9.25 -14.76
CA TYR A 283 13.41 -8.55 -16.03
C TYR A 283 13.43 -9.47 -17.25
N ASP A 284 13.97 -10.69 -17.10
CA ASP A 284 13.97 -11.71 -18.14
C ASP A 284 12.72 -12.61 -18.07
N SER A 285 11.86 -12.40 -17.08
CA SER A 285 10.63 -13.17 -16.94
C SER A 285 9.67 -12.94 -18.10
N ALA A 286 8.97 -13.98 -18.52
CA ALA A 286 7.96 -13.90 -19.57
C ALA A 286 6.85 -12.90 -19.17
N GLN A 287 6.48 -12.86 -17.89
CA GLN A 287 5.53 -11.86 -17.36
C GLN A 287 6.03 -10.43 -17.58
N TYR A 288 7.28 -10.12 -17.25
CA TYR A 288 7.80 -8.76 -17.44
C TYR A 288 7.97 -8.41 -18.93
N LEU A 289 8.47 -9.35 -19.75
CA LEU A 289 8.67 -9.11 -21.18
C LEU A 289 7.36 -8.83 -21.94
N GLU A 290 6.27 -9.52 -21.56
CA GLU A 290 4.93 -9.33 -22.14
C GLU A 290 4.25 -8.07 -21.62
N TYR A 291 4.19 -7.87 -20.30
CA TYR A 291 3.35 -6.83 -19.70
C TYR A 291 4.11 -5.56 -19.32
N ARG A 292 5.45 -5.60 -19.32
CA ARG A 292 6.33 -4.50 -18.90
C ARG A 292 6.03 -3.97 -17.49
N THR A 293 5.31 -4.78 -16.73
CA THR A 293 4.92 -4.59 -15.34
C THR A 293 4.80 -5.96 -14.68
N VAL A 294 5.18 -6.05 -13.41
CA VAL A 294 4.85 -7.21 -12.58
C VAL A 294 4.37 -6.72 -11.22
N PHE A 295 3.13 -7.06 -10.90
CA PHE A 295 2.52 -6.82 -9.60
C PHE A 295 2.36 -8.15 -8.86
N TRP A 296 2.89 -8.22 -7.66
CA TRP A 296 2.78 -9.39 -6.82
C TRP A 296 1.45 -9.39 -6.07
N PRO A 297 0.79 -10.55 -5.92
CA PRO A 297 -0.43 -10.61 -5.14
C PRO A 297 -0.11 -10.46 -3.64
N ASP A 298 -1.01 -9.77 -2.95
CA ASP A 298 -1.15 -9.74 -1.49
C ASP A 298 -1.98 -10.96 -1.03
N ILE A 299 -2.05 -11.19 0.27
CA ILE A 299 -2.84 -12.25 0.89
C ILE A 299 -4.34 -11.91 0.95
N ALA A 300 -4.71 -10.65 0.75
CA ALA A 300 -6.08 -10.20 0.83
C ALA A 300 -6.79 -10.19 -0.52
N ARG A 301 -8.12 -10.05 -0.46
CA ARG A 301 -8.98 -9.85 -1.63
C ARG A 301 -9.94 -8.71 -1.36
N THR A 302 -10.27 -8.01 -2.44
CA THR A 302 -11.25 -6.94 -2.38
C THR A 302 -12.67 -7.51 -2.36
N ARG A 303 -13.48 -7.07 -1.40
CA ARG A 303 -14.91 -7.44 -1.30
C ARG A 303 -15.66 -7.12 -2.59
N PRO A 304 -16.67 -7.93 -3.00
CA PRO A 304 -17.52 -7.60 -4.15
C PRO A 304 -18.19 -6.23 -4.05
N ARG A 305 -18.58 -5.84 -2.84
CA ARG A 305 -19.22 -4.54 -2.57
C ARG A 305 -18.21 -3.39 -2.41
N ASN A 306 -16.92 -3.55 -2.68
CA ASN A 306 -16.01 -2.40 -2.57
C ASN A 306 -16.41 -1.28 -3.57
N PRO A 307 -16.59 -0.01 -3.15
CA PRO A 307 -16.96 1.09 -4.04
C PRO A 307 -15.98 1.32 -5.20
N ALA A 308 -14.70 0.96 -5.01
CA ALA A 308 -13.65 1.09 -6.02
C ALA A 308 -14.02 0.42 -7.35
N TRP A 309 -14.71 -0.72 -7.32
CA TRP A 309 -15.17 -1.40 -8.53
C TRP A 309 -16.05 -0.50 -9.41
N GLY A 310 -17.04 0.19 -8.81
CA GLY A 310 -17.89 1.13 -9.54
C GLY A 310 -17.15 2.40 -9.98
N ILE A 311 -16.33 2.97 -9.08
CA ILE A 311 -15.59 4.22 -9.33
C ILE A 311 -14.63 4.06 -10.51
N PHE A 312 -13.88 2.97 -10.57
CA PHE A 312 -12.92 2.68 -11.64
C PHE A 312 -13.53 1.89 -12.80
N ASN A 313 -14.87 1.84 -12.85
CA ASN A 313 -15.64 1.20 -13.91
C ASN A 313 -15.19 -0.25 -14.18
N THR A 314 -14.83 -0.99 -13.13
CA THR A 314 -14.22 -2.32 -13.20
C THR A 314 -15.15 -3.34 -12.59
N PRO A 315 -15.64 -4.33 -13.35
CA PRO A 315 -16.40 -5.44 -12.77
C PRO A 315 -15.55 -6.18 -11.74
N CYS A 316 -16.18 -6.62 -10.65
CA CYS A 316 -15.53 -7.38 -9.60
C CYS A 316 -14.82 -8.63 -10.17
N ARG A 317 -13.62 -8.91 -9.68
CA ARG A 317 -12.76 -9.97 -10.21
C ARG A 317 -12.60 -11.09 -9.19
N MET A 318 -13.20 -12.25 -9.48
CA MET A 318 -13.03 -13.43 -8.62
C MET A 318 -11.60 -13.99 -8.68
N ALA A 319 -11.03 -14.03 -9.89
CA ALA A 319 -9.69 -14.57 -10.16
C ALA A 319 -8.56 -13.55 -9.92
N GLU A 320 -8.69 -12.73 -8.87
CA GLU A 320 -7.76 -11.67 -8.54
C GLU A 320 -7.61 -11.52 -7.01
N TYR A 321 -6.36 -11.47 -6.57
CA TYR A 321 -5.98 -11.02 -5.24
C TYR A 321 -5.63 -9.54 -5.30
N GLU A 322 -5.63 -8.88 -4.14
CA GLU A 322 -5.07 -7.53 -4.05
C GLU A 322 -3.59 -7.54 -4.43
N GLN A 323 -3.03 -6.37 -4.71
CA GLN A 323 -1.60 -6.22 -4.98
C GLN A 323 -0.87 -5.94 -3.67
N GLU A 324 0.32 -6.53 -3.52
CA GLU A 324 1.32 -6.14 -2.53
C GLU A 324 2.30 -5.16 -3.19
N SER A 325 2.50 -3.99 -2.59
CA SER A 325 3.43 -2.96 -3.09
C SER A 325 4.82 -3.01 -2.44
N GLY A 326 5.05 -3.95 -1.52
CA GLY A 326 6.38 -4.26 -1.00
C GLY A 326 7.42 -4.54 -2.10
N GLN A 327 6.96 -4.91 -3.30
CA GLN A 327 7.75 -4.90 -4.52
C GLN A 327 6.88 -4.80 -5.77
N LEU A 328 7.37 -4.11 -6.79
CA LEU A 328 6.79 -4.13 -8.13
C LEU A 328 7.84 -3.80 -9.19
N LEU A 329 7.62 -4.31 -10.41
CA LEU A 329 8.37 -3.91 -11.61
C LEU A 329 7.48 -3.08 -12.51
N VAL A 330 8.04 -2.02 -13.10
CA VAL A 330 7.31 -1.18 -14.06
C VAL A 330 8.27 -0.53 -15.06
N ASP A 331 7.87 -0.49 -16.33
CA ASP A 331 8.50 0.36 -17.35
C ASP A 331 7.86 1.76 -17.31
N LYS A 332 8.56 2.73 -16.71
CA LYS A 332 8.08 4.11 -16.60
C LYS A 332 7.93 4.81 -17.94
N MET A 333 8.64 4.35 -18.97
CA MET A 333 8.52 4.96 -20.31
C MET A 333 7.15 4.68 -20.93
N ARG A 334 6.51 3.58 -20.54
CA ARG A 334 5.17 3.17 -20.98
C ARG A 334 4.09 3.62 -20.02
N PHE A 335 4.31 3.45 -18.72
CA PHE A 335 3.27 3.59 -17.71
C PHE A 335 3.41 4.85 -16.85
N TRP A 336 4.06 5.89 -17.38
CA TRP A 336 4.24 7.17 -16.71
C TRP A 336 2.91 7.76 -16.20
N TYR A 337 1.86 7.71 -17.03
CA TYR A 337 0.54 8.23 -16.68
C TYR A 337 -0.20 7.36 -15.65
N HIS A 338 -0.05 6.05 -15.71
CA HIS A 338 -0.64 5.13 -14.73
C HIS A 338 -0.05 5.34 -13.34
N LEU A 339 1.27 5.51 -13.25
CA LEU A 339 1.96 5.80 -12.00
C LEU A 339 1.52 7.13 -11.39
N GLN A 340 1.27 8.15 -12.22
CA GLN A 340 0.72 9.42 -11.75
C GLN A 340 -0.70 9.28 -11.21
N LEU A 341 -1.57 8.49 -11.87
CA LEU A 341 -2.91 8.21 -11.34
C LEU A 341 -2.83 7.47 -10.00
N ALA A 342 -1.98 6.45 -9.88
CA ALA A 342 -1.77 5.75 -8.60
C ALA A 342 -1.31 6.72 -7.50
N SER A 343 -0.34 7.60 -7.81
CA SER A 343 0.14 8.63 -6.89
C SER A 343 -0.97 9.62 -6.50
N TRP A 344 -1.76 10.10 -7.44
CA TRP A 344 -2.86 11.02 -7.20
C TRP A 344 -3.93 10.42 -6.29
N LEU A 345 -4.32 9.16 -6.57
CA LEU A 345 -5.27 8.40 -5.75
C LEU A 345 -4.76 8.20 -4.31
N ASN A 346 -3.48 7.88 -4.17
CA ASN A 346 -2.86 7.64 -2.86
C ASN A 346 -2.64 8.91 -2.05
N ASN A 347 -2.42 10.06 -2.71
CA ASN A 347 -1.93 11.28 -2.07
C ASN A 347 -3.04 12.33 -2.01
N GLU A 348 -3.37 12.95 -3.14
CA GLU A 348 -4.35 14.05 -3.20
C GLU A 348 -5.75 13.59 -2.83
N GLN A 349 -6.11 12.36 -3.18
CA GLN A 349 -7.40 11.74 -2.82
C GLN A 349 -7.28 10.68 -1.72
N GLY A 350 -6.10 10.53 -1.11
CA GLY A 350 -5.80 9.43 -0.19
C GLY A 350 -6.80 9.32 0.95
N ALA A 351 -7.23 10.46 1.51
CA ALA A 351 -8.21 10.49 2.60
C ALA A 351 -9.56 9.85 2.25
N TYR A 352 -10.02 9.98 1.00
CA TYR A 352 -11.27 9.36 0.57
C TYR A 352 -11.10 7.85 0.32
N TYR A 353 -10.04 7.48 -0.40
CA TYR A 353 -9.81 6.09 -0.76
C TYR A 353 -9.40 5.22 0.43
N ALA A 354 -8.77 5.80 1.46
CA ALA A 354 -8.39 5.09 2.69
C ALA A 354 -9.58 4.51 3.47
N ASP A 355 -10.82 4.94 3.20
CA ASP A 355 -12.02 4.37 3.80
C ASP A 355 -12.29 2.92 3.37
N PHE A 356 -11.80 2.52 2.19
CA PHE A 356 -12.12 1.22 1.58
C PHE A 356 -10.98 0.62 0.75
N LEU A 357 -9.81 1.26 0.66
CA LEU A 357 -8.56 0.76 0.07
C LEU A 357 -7.41 0.95 1.06
N LEU A 358 -6.39 0.10 0.98
CA LEU A 358 -5.23 0.17 1.89
C LEU A 358 -4.01 0.81 1.23
N GLY A 359 -4.13 2.09 0.89
CA GLY A 359 -3.00 2.92 0.46
C GLY A 359 -2.39 2.53 -0.89
N ASP A 360 -1.07 2.59 -0.97
CA ASP A 360 -0.33 2.50 -2.25
C ASP A 360 -0.51 1.14 -2.92
N LYS A 361 -0.62 0.07 -2.13
CA LYS A 361 -0.78 -1.30 -2.63
C LYS A 361 -2.02 -1.46 -3.53
N ASP A 362 -3.14 -0.85 -3.14
CA ASP A 362 -4.38 -0.94 -3.91
C ASP A 362 -4.46 0.10 -5.01
N THR A 363 -3.90 1.29 -4.81
CA THR A 363 -3.99 2.38 -5.78
C THR A 363 -3.17 2.10 -7.04
N PHE A 364 -2.03 1.40 -6.97
CA PHE A 364 -1.35 0.90 -8.17
C PHE A 364 -2.26 -0.01 -8.99
N ARG A 365 -2.83 -1.04 -8.37
CA ARG A 365 -3.72 -1.99 -9.03
C ARG A 365 -4.95 -1.31 -9.65
N PHE A 366 -5.62 -0.45 -8.89
CA PHE A 366 -6.81 0.24 -9.37
C PHE A 366 -6.53 1.30 -10.42
N ALA A 367 -5.36 1.94 -10.45
CA ALA A 367 -4.96 2.80 -11.55
C ALA A 367 -4.86 2.02 -12.88
N TRP A 368 -4.31 0.80 -12.86
CA TRP A 368 -4.28 -0.07 -14.04
C TRP A 368 -5.67 -0.52 -14.48
N HIS A 369 -6.54 -0.84 -13.52
CA HIS A 369 -7.94 -1.18 -13.83
C HIS A 369 -8.72 -0.01 -14.44
N ALA A 370 -8.59 1.18 -13.84
CA ALA A 370 -9.22 2.41 -14.32
C ALA A 370 -8.81 2.70 -15.76
N LEU A 371 -7.51 2.56 -16.06
CA LEU A 371 -6.91 2.82 -17.36
C LEU A 371 -6.90 1.61 -18.32
N ARG A 372 -7.73 0.58 -18.05
CA ARG A 372 -7.92 -0.60 -18.92
C ARG A 372 -6.64 -1.29 -19.37
N THR A 373 -5.66 -1.34 -18.50
CA THR A 373 -4.33 -1.87 -18.81
C THR A 373 -4.09 -3.15 -18.03
N ALA A 374 -3.72 -4.22 -18.73
CA ALA A 374 -3.31 -5.47 -18.08
C ALA A 374 -1.90 -5.34 -17.47
N TYR A 375 -1.61 -6.13 -16.44
CA TYR A 375 -0.30 -6.20 -15.80
C TYR A 375 0.13 -7.65 -15.59
N GLY A 376 1.45 -7.87 -15.56
CA GLY A 376 2.02 -9.17 -15.28
C GLY A 376 1.91 -9.52 -13.81
N LYS A 377 1.86 -10.81 -13.49
CA LYS A 377 1.81 -11.31 -12.11
C LYS A 377 2.42 -12.70 -12.01
N PRO A 378 2.96 -13.09 -10.84
CA PRO A 378 3.36 -14.47 -10.63
C PRO A 378 2.21 -15.45 -10.82
N ARG A 379 2.52 -16.62 -11.37
CA ARG A 379 1.55 -17.72 -11.51
C ARG A 379 1.05 -18.25 -10.17
N ARG A 380 1.91 -18.23 -9.15
CA ARG A 380 1.60 -18.65 -7.78
C ARG A 380 1.25 -17.46 -6.90
N TRP A 381 0.23 -17.64 -6.07
CA TRP A 381 -0.06 -16.82 -4.91
C TRP A 381 1.06 -16.94 -3.86
N LEU A 382 1.07 -16.05 -2.88
CA LEU A 382 2.11 -16.04 -1.84
C LEU A 382 1.95 -17.21 -0.87
N ALA A 383 3.03 -17.53 -0.15
CA ALA A 383 2.98 -18.36 1.05
C ALA A 383 3.14 -17.48 2.30
N SER A 384 2.33 -17.72 3.32
CA SER A 384 2.55 -17.13 4.64
C SER A 384 3.76 -17.82 5.26
N VAL A 385 4.68 -17.06 5.84
CA VAL A 385 5.89 -17.55 6.51
C VAL A 385 5.89 -17.05 7.95
N GLY A 386 6.29 -17.92 8.87
CA GLY A 386 6.63 -17.50 10.22
C GLY A 386 6.99 -18.64 11.17
N THR A 387 6.34 -18.69 12.33
CA THR A 387 6.65 -19.66 13.39
C THR A 387 5.44 -20.52 13.74
N GLU A 388 5.68 -21.75 14.17
CA GLU A 388 4.70 -22.58 14.84
C GLU A 388 5.25 -23.00 16.21
N ASN A 389 4.48 -22.70 17.25
CA ASN A 389 4.83 -22.97 18.64
C ASN A 389 3.62 -23.58 19.34
N GLU A 390 3.73 -24.85 19.76
CA GLU A 390 2.67 -25.57 20.48
C GLU A 390 1.31 -25.57 19.74
N GLY A 391 1.35 -25.71 18.41
CA GLY A 391 0.17 -25.68 17.53
C GLY A 391 -0.35 -24.26 17.22
N PHE A 392 0.28 -23.22 17.76
CA PHE A 392 0.00 -21.83 17.39
C PHE A 392 0.92 -21.39 16.25
N TYR A 393 0.36 -21.26 15.05
CA TYR A 393 1.06 -20.67 13.90
C TYR A 393 0.96 -19.14 13.91
N CYS A 394 2.08 -18.43 13.83
CA CYS A 394 2.12 -16.99 13.59
C CYS A 394 2.81 -16.69 12.25
N GLY A 395 2.04 -16.36 11.22
CA GLY A 395 2.57 -15.88 9.95
C GLY A 395 2.90 -14.40 10.02
N HIS A 396 4.19 -14.07 9.99
CA HIS A 396 4.68 -12.68 10.11
C HIS A 396 5.35 -12.15 8.85
N SER A 397 5.53 -13.00 7.84
CA SER A 397 6.18 -12.66 6.58
C SER A 397 5.47 -13.35 5.41
N PHE A 398 5.73 -12.88 4.19
CA PHE A 398 5.23 -13.47 2.96
C PHE A 398 6.38 -13.91 2.06
N ALA A 399 6.38 -15.18 1.66
CA ALA A 399 7.21 -15.68 0.58
C ALA A 399 6.48 -15.46 -0.75
N GLN A 400 7.05 -14.59 -1.58
CA GLN A 400 6.48 -14.17 -2.85
C GLN A 400 7.32 -14.68 -4.01
N HIS A 401 6.64 -15.20 -5.04
CA HIS A 401 7.25 -16.08 -6.02
C HIS A 401 7.81 -15.35 -7.24
N HIS A 402 8.81 -15.96 -7.88
CA HIS A 402 9.29 -15.60 -9.21
C HIS A 402 8.11 -15.62 -10.20
N PRO A 403 8.04 -14.68 -11.17
CA PRO A 403 6.86 -14.55 -12.01
C PRO A 403 6.50 -15.82 -12.81
N ASP A 404 7.52 -16.59 -13.23
CA ASP A 404 7.32 -17.71 -14.17
C ASP A 404 7.36 -19.12 -13.56
N ASP A 405 8.21 -19.37 -12.55
CA ASP A 405 8.66 -20.75 -12.23
C ASP A 405 8.45 -21.18 -10.78
N GLY A 406 7.79 -20.35 -9.97
CA GLY A 406 7.36 -20.71 -8.62
C GLY A 406 8.47 -20.80 -7.58
N ARG A 407 9.73 -20.47 -7.91
CA ARG A 407 10.76 -20.21 -6.89
C ARG A 407 10.35 -19.01 -6.04
N VAL A 408 10.81 -18.93 -4.79
CA VAL A 408 10.62 -17.71 -3.98
C VAL A 408 11.60 -16.64 -4.48
N ALA A 409 11.09 -15.46 -4.82
CA ALA A 409 11.89 -14.31 -5.23
C ALA A 409 12.10 -13.31 -4.09
N PHE A 410 11.13 -13.20 -3.18
CA PHE A 410 11.12 -12.22 -2.11
C PHE A 410 10.59 -12.81 -0.81
N LEU A 411 11.11 -12.33 0.31
CA LEU A 411 10.57 -12.58 1.64
C LEU A 411 10.25 -11.24 2.31
N HIS A 412 8.97 -10.89 2.31
CA HIS A 412 8.47 -9.62 2.79
C HIS A 412 8.06 -9.70 4.27
N GLY A 413 8.70 -8.92 5.14
CA GLY A 413 8.58 -8.95 6.60
C GLY A 413 7.42 -8.14 7.21
N GLY A 414 6.27 -8.04 6.51
CA GLY A 414 5.22 -7.06 6.82
C GLY A 414 4.78 -6.98 8.30
N LEU A 415 4.52 -8.12 8.96
CA LEU A 415 4.06 -8.16 10.36
C LEU A 415 5.17 -8.48 11.37
N ALA A 416 6.38 -8.86 10.90
CA ALA A 416 7.51 -9.17 11.78
C ALA A 416 7.90 -7.99 12.67
N LYS A 417 7.68 -6.76 12.19
CA LYS A 417 7.92 -5.52 12.95
C LYS A 417 6.97 -5.30 14.15
N THR A 418 5.89 -6.08 14.25
CA THR A 418 4.94 -6.01 15.38
C THR A 418 5.33 -6.92 16.53
N ALA A 419 6.32 -7.79 16.34
CA ALA A 419 6.72 -8.75 17.35
C ALA A 419 7.59 -8.10 18.43
N SER A 420 7.28 -8.38 19.70
CA SER A 420 8.15 -8.00 20.82
C SER A 420 9.55 -8.65 20.65
N PRO A 421 10.65 -7.92 20.89
CA PRO A 421 12.00 -8.47 20.83
C PRO A 421 12.18 -9.75 21.67
N GLU A 422 11.46 -9.91 22.79
CA GLU A 422 11.56 -11.12 23.61
C GLU A 422 10.98 -12.37 22.91
N VAL A 423 9.95 -12.22 22.08
CA VAL A 423 9.38 -13.31 21.27
C VAL A 423 10.34 -13.72 20.16
N VAL A 424 10.91 -12.72 19.48
CA VAL A 424 11.91 -12.95 18.43
C VAL A 424 13.15 -13.64 19.02
N ARG A 425 13.63 -13.17 20.18
CA ARG A 425 14.76 -13.75 20.92
C ARG A 425 14.48 -15.19 21.34
N TRP A 426 13.33 -15.47 21.93
CA TRP A 426 12.98 -16.84 22.32
C TRP A 426 12.93 -17.79 21.12
N ASN A 427 12.35 -17.35 19.99
CA ASN A 427 12.35 -18.15 18.78
C ASN A 427 13.78 -18.37 18.23
N ARG A 428 14.61 -17.31 18.21
CA ARG A 428 16.02 -17.36 17.79
C ARG A 428 16.84 -18.33 18.63
N ASP A 429 16.73 -18.24 19.96
CA ASP A 429 17.65 -18.86 20.91
C ASP A 429 17.18 -20.24 21.39
N VAL A 430 15.86 -20.44 21.52
CA VAL A 430 15.27 -21.68 22.04
C VAL A 430 14.74 -22.58 20.92
N LYS A 431 14.16 -21.99 19.88
CA LYS A 431 13.54 -22.75 18.78
C LYS A 431 14.39 -22.84 17.50
N GLY A 432 15.56 -22.20 17.51
CA GLY A 432 16.53 -22.25 16.41
C GLY A 432 16.30 -21.22 15.30
N GLY A 433 15.26 -20.38 15.38
CA GLY A 433 14.99 -19.37 14.37
C GLY A 433 13.59 -18.76 14.42
N TYR A 434 13.42 -17.65 13.72
CA TYR A 434 12.14 -16.95 13.58
C TYR A 434 11.51 -17.23 12.20
N LEU A 435 12.32 -17.58 11.19
CA LEU A 435 11.84 -18.01 9.88
C LEU A 435 11.91 -19.54 9.80
N ARG A 436 10.86 -20.23 10.26
CA ARG A 436 10.88 -21.70 10.42
C ARG A 436 9.77 -22.44 9.68
N HIS A 437 8.60 -21.85 9.58
CA HIS A 437 7.41 -22.52 9.03
C HIS A 437 6.79 -21.69 7.91
N TYR A 438 6.02 -22.35 7.05
CA TYR A 438 5.18 -21.69 6.07
C TYR A 438 3.83 -22.38 5.92
N LYS A 439 2.83 -21.62 5.48
CA LYS A 439 1.53 -22.11 5.00
C LYS A 439 1.36 -21.69 3.55
N ARG A 440 1.06 -22.65 2.68
CA ARG A 440 0.79 -22.44 1.26
C ARG A 440 -0.53 -23.11 0.87
N ALA A 441 -1.43 -22.33 0.31
CA ALA A 441 -2.72 -22.85 -0.14
C ALA A 441 -2.53 -23.93 -1.22
N PRO A 442 -3.30 -25.03 -1.19
CA PRO A 442 -3.29 -26.02 -2.27
C PRO A 442 -3.74 -25.46 -3.63
N SER A 443 -4.53 -24.38 -3.60
CA SER A 443 -5.06 -23.67 -4.76
C SER A 443 -4.27 -22.39 -5.07
N ASP A 444 -2.97 -22.34 -4.75
CA ASP A 444 -2.13 -21.14 -4.95
C ASP A 444 -1.97 -20.73 -6.43
N GLU A 445 -2.39 -21.55 -7.39
CA GLU A 445 -2.42 -21.22 -8.82
C GLU A 445 -3.86 -21.07 -9.37
N SER A 446 -4.86 -21.15 -8.50
CA SER A 446 -6.29 -21.04 -8.80
C SER A 446 -6.88 -19.84 -8.04
N PRO A 447 -6.62 -18.60 -8.50
CA PRO A 447 -6.96 -17.38 -7.81
C PRO A 447 -8.46 -17.12 -7.71
N GLU A 448 -9.33 -17.96 -8.26
CA GLU A 448 -10.78 -17.92 -8.07
C GLU A 448 -11.23 -18.58 -6.75
N VAL A 449 -10.38 -19.45 -6.16
CA VAL A 449 -10.67 -20.16 -4.91
C VAL A 449 -10.32 -19.28 -3.72
N SER A 450 -11.31 -18.99 -2.86
CA SER A 450 -11.05 -18.25 -1.62
C SER A 450 -10.46 -19.17 -0.56
N ILE A 451 -9.50 -18.65 0.20
CA ILE A 451 -8.88 -19.31 1.34
C ILE A 451 -9.19 -18.49 2.58
N ARG A 452 -9.58 -19.16 3.67
CA ARG A 452 -9.88 -18.48 4.92
C ARG A 452 -8.62 -17.95 5.56
N VAL A 453 -8.40 -16.65 5.38
CA VAL A 453 -7.28 -15.89 5.94
C VAL A 453 -7.80 -14.93 7.00
N ALA A 454 -7.12 -14.77 8.14
CA ALA A 454 -7.39 -13.61 9.01
C ALA A 454 -6.15 -13.18 9.79
N ILE A 455 -6.24 -12.00 10.40
CA ILE A 455 -5.30 -11.55 11.43
C ILE A 455 -5.74 -12.10 12.79
N LYS A 456 -4.78 -12.63 13.54
CA LYS A 456 -4.89 -12.97 14.95
C LYS A 456 -3.73 -12.38 15.73
N PHE A 457 -3.84 -12.34 17.05
CA PHE A 457 -2.82 -11.76 17.92
C PHE A 457 -2.08 -12.85 18.68
N ASP A 458 -0.74 -12.82 18.63
CA ASP A 458 0.10 -13.72 19.40
C ASP A 458 0.37 -13.12 20.79
N GLY A 459 -0.29 -13.71 21.79
CA GLY A 459 -0.05 -13.43 23.20
C GLY A 459 1.17 -14.18 23.78
N ALA A 460 1.92 -14.90 22.97
CA ALA A 460 3.13 -15.64 23.34
C ALA A 460 2.94 -16.56 24.55
N VAL A 461 1.77 -17.22 24.67
CA VAL A 461 1.41 -18.08 25.83
C VAL A 461 2.29 -19.33 25.95
N TYR A 462 3.02 -19.67 24.89
CA TYR A 462 4.03 -20.73 24.84
C TYR A 462 5.37 -20.31 25.49
N MET A 463 5.51 -19.05 25.89
CA MET A 463 6.64 -18.55 26.66
C MET A 463 6.30 -18.52 28.16
N PRO A 464 7.23 -18.92 29.04
CA PRO A 464 6.94 -19.07 30.47
C PRO A 464 6.81 -17.74 31.23
N ILE A 465 7.44 -16.67 30.74
CA ILE A 465 7.51 -15.35 31.39
C ILE A 465 7.48 -14.28 30.30
N HIS A 466 6.73 -13.21 30.55
CA HIS A 466 6.74 -11.98 29.74
C HIS A 466 7.28 -10.82 30.56
N SER A 467 7.99 -9.92 29.91
CA SER A 467 8.39 -8.64 30.49
C SER A 467 7.20 -7.68 30.65
N ASP A 468 7.34 -6.67 31.49
CA ASP A 468 6.34 -5.58 31.60
C ASP A 468 6.19 -4.75 30.31
N LYS A 469 7.08 -4.95 29.33
CA LYS A 469 7.09 -4.29 28.02
C LYS A 469 6.54 -5.18 26.90
N PHE A 470 6.00 -6.35 27.23
CA PHE A 470 5.46 -7.28 26.25
C PHE A 470 4.27 -6.66 25.51
N GLU A 471 4.33 -6.74 24.18
CA GLU A 471 3.25 -6.36 23.29
C GLU A 471 2.89 -7.55 22.39
N THR A 472 1.59 -7.71 22.13
CA THR A 472 1.09 -8.80 21.29
C THR A 472 1.43 -8.57 19.83
N ALA A 473 1.97 -9.58 19.17
CA ALA A 473 2.28 -9.51 17.75
C ALA A 473 1.03 -9.73 16.90
N GLN A 474 0.96 -9.10 15.74
CA GLN A 474 -0.04 -9.46 14.73
C GLN A 474 0.47 -10.61 13.89
N CYS A 475 -0.41 -11.57 13.60
CA CYS A 475 -0.10 -12.75 12.82
C CYS A 475 -1.17 -12.96 11.77
N THR A 476 -0.76 -13.21 10.54
CA THR A 476 -1.65 -13.71 9.50
C THR A 476 -1.71 -15.23 9.56
N ASP A 477 -2.91 -15.80 9.51
CA ASP A 477 -3.11 -17.24 9.46
C ASP A 477 -3.96 -17.64 8.25
N MET A 478 -3.63 -18.80 7.68
CA MET A 478 -4.46 -19.54 6.74
C MET A 478 -5.06 -20.72 7.52
N PHE A 479 -6.28 -20.58 8.03
CA PHE A 479 -6.83 -21.50 9.04
C PHE A 479 -6.95 -22.93 8.56
N ASP A 480 -7.30 -23.13 7.29
CA ASP A 480 -7.55 -24.44 6.70
C ASP A 480 -6.30 -25.03 6.03
N VAL A 481 -5.14 -24.40 6.22
CA VAL A 481 -3.87 -24.80 5.61
C VAL A 481 -2.89 -25.23 6.71
N PRO A 482 -2.32 -26.44 6.65
CA PRO A 482 -1.32 -26.89 7.62
C PRO A 482 0.01 -26.15 7.42
N ALA A 483 0.70 -25.89 8.52
CA ALA A 483 2.06 -25.38 8.48
C ALA A 483 3.05 -26.50 8.09
N LYS A 484 4.14 -26.10 7.42
CA LYS A 484 5.21 -26.96 6.94
C LYS A 484 6.57 -26.32 7.19
N ASP A 485 7.64 -27.09 7.08
CA ASP A 485 9.01 -26.60 7.27
C ASP A 485 9.42 -25.65 6.13
N LEU A 486 9.84 -24.43 6.46
CA LEU A 486 10.25 -23.42 5.50
C LEU A 486 11.39 -23.88 4.58
N ASN A 487 12.22 -24.83 5.02
CA ASN A 487 13.29 -25.40 4.22
C ASN A 487 12.79 -26.14 2.96
N GLU A 488 11.51 -26.51 2.89
CA GLU A 488 10.91 -27.09 1.67
C GLU A 488 10.87 -26.08 0.51
N ILE A 489 10.86 -24.76 0.78
CA ILE A 489 10.75 -23.72 -0.26
C ILE A 489 11.94 -22.76 -0.31
N ILE A 490 12.64 -22.53 0.81
CA ILE A 490 13.86 -21.71 0.89
C ILE A 490 14.90 -22.36 1.83
N PRO A 491 15.56 -23.44 1.41
CA PRO A 491 16.45 -24.23 2.27
C PRO A 491 17.61 -23.39 2.84
N GLY A 492 17.83 -23.50 4.16
CA GLY A 492 18.94 -22.85 4.86
C GLY A 492 18.78 -21.33 5.03
N PHE A 493 17.62 -20.77 4.71
CA PHE A 493 17.44 -19.32 4.73
C PHE A 493 17.52 -18.72 6.14
N GLU A 494 17.10 -19.43 7.19
CA GLU A 494 17.27 -18.97 8.58
C GLU A 494 18.74 -18.70 8.94
N GLN A 495 19.66 -19.56 8.49
CA GLN A 495 21.10 -19.32 8.67
C GLN A 495 21.55 -18.09 7.87
N THR A 496 21.11 -17.99 6.62
CA THR A 496 21.40 -16.82 5.77
C THR A 496 20.91 -15.54 6.43
N PHE A 497 19.69 -15.53 6.97
CA PHE A 497 19.07 -14.42 7.67
C PHE A 497 19.92 -13.94 8.86
N ARG A 498 20.51 -14.86 9.62
CA ARG A 498 21.48 -14.51 10.68
C ARG A 498 22.74 -13.85 10.11
N GLU A 499 23.34 -14.44 9.09
CA GLU A 499 24.59 -13.96 8.48
C GLU A 499 24.47 -12.56 7.87
N ILE A 500 23.31 -12.21 7.31
CA ILE A 500 23.04 -10.88 6.74
C ILE A 500 22.60 -9.86 7.80
N GLY A 501 22.53 -10.24 9.07
CA GLY A 501 22.15 -9.37 10.19
C GLY A 501 20.65 -9.17 10.36
N GLY A 502 19.83 -10.19 10.02
CA GLY A 502 18.38 -10.16 10.16
C GLY A 502 17.88 -10.00 11.60
N TYR A 503 18.72 -10.30 12.60
CA TYR A 503 18.44 -10.11 14.03
C TYR A 503 19.03 -8.83 14.62
N TRP A 504 19.30 -7.82 13.80
CA TRP A 504 19.99 -6.58 14.20
C TRP A 504 19.44 -5.92 15.48
N GLN A 505 18.13 -5.98 15.73
CA GLN A 505 17.52 -5.45 16.96
C GLN A 505 18.06 -6.16 18.20
N LEU A 506 18.07 -7.50 18.16
CA LEU A 506 18.57 -8.32 19.25
C LEU A 506 20.09 -8.19 19.38
N ASP A 507 20.80 -8.14 18.25
CA ASP A 507 22.26 -8.01 18.26
C ASP A 507 22.70 -6.68 18.90
N GLN A 508 21.95 -5.59 18.68
CA GLN A 508 22.17 -4.30 19.35
C GLN A 508 21.88 -4.35 20.85
N GLU A 509 20.77 -4.98 21.26
CA GLU A 509 20.43 -5.18 22.68
C GLU A 509 21.47 -6.04 23.41
N ASP A 510 21.91 -7.12 22.79
CA ASP A 510 22.89 -8.06 23.32
C ASP A 510 24.26 -7.36 23.48
N ALA A 511 24.67 -6.55 22.49
CA ALA A 511 25.89 -5.74 22.56
C ALA A 511 25.83 -4.66 23.66
N ALA A 512 24.70 -3.96 23.80
CA ALA A 512 24.51 -2.96 24.85
C ALA A 512 24.57 -3.59 26.25
N THR A 513 23.99 -4.78 26.41
CA THR A 513 24.02 -5.55 27.66
C THR A 513 25.44 -5.98 28.01
N ALA A 514 26.20 -6.50 27.03
CA ALA A 514 27.59 -6.88 27.22
C ALA A 514 28.49 -5.68 27.61
N ALA A 515 28.29 -4.52 26.97
CA ALA A 515 29.02 -3.30 27.30
C ALA A 515 28.70 -2.81 28.72
N ALA A 516 27.44 -2.85 29.14
CA ALA A 516 27.02 -2.48 30.49
C ALA A 516 27.64 -3.42 31.55
N ALA A 517 27.68 -4.72 31.28
CA ALA A 517 28.32 -5.70 32.16
C ALA A 517 29.82 -5.45 32.32
N LEU A 518 30.52 -5.12 31.22
CA LEU A 518 31.95 -4.78 31.25
C LEU A 518 32.25 -3.46 31.97
N GLY A 519 31.38 -2.46 31.83
CA GLY A 519 31.50 -1.16 32.51
C GLY A 519 31.31 -1.24 34.03
N GLN A 520 30.56 -2.22 34.53
CA GLN A 520 30.37 -2.45 35.98
C GLN A 520 31.53 -3.23 36.63
N VAL A 521 32.35 -3.93 35.86
CA VAL A 521 33.53 -4.65 36.37
C VAL A 521 34.76 -3.73 36.46
N GLY A 522 34.72 -2.56 35.82
CA GLY A 522 35.80 -1.56 35.82
C GLY A 522 35.63 -0.39 36.80
N SER A 523 34.60 -0.39 37.65
CA SER A 523 34.31 0.67 38.64
C SER A 523 34.57 0.24 40.07
#